data_AF-A0A662JM56-F1
#
_entry.id   AF-A0A662JM56-F1
#
_cell.length_a   1.000
_cell.length_b   1.000
_cell.length_c   1.000
_cell.angle_alpha   90.00
_cell.angle_beta   90.00
_cell.angle_gamma   90.00
#
_symmetry.space_group_name_H-M   'P 1'
#
loop_
_entity.id
_entity.type
_entity.pdbx_description
1 polymer ?
#
loop_
_entity_poly.entity_id
_entity_poly.type
_entity_poly.pdbx_seq_one_letter_code
_entity_poly.pdbx_strand_id
1 'polypeptide(L)'
;MIYEVANALGFHRVYKLSSEDIVSAVRDIIDLGIIRRLSLEGWLKAVKLSIDRGVSIYDAVYGAMALISNGILVTNDEELRERIGDRIRVIMLDELDL
;
A
#
# COMPACT_ATOMS: atom_id res chain seq x y z
N MET A 1 4.64 -0.26 3.41
CA MET A 1 3.89 0.87 4.01
C MET A 1 4.77 1.88 4.74
N ILE A 2 5.31 1.61 5.94
CA ILE A 2 6.06 2.64 6.71
C ILE A 2 7.23 3.23 5.91
N TYR A 3 8.03 2.37 5.29
CA TYR A 3 9.16 2.83 4.47
C TYR A 3 8.72 3.58 3.22
N GLU A 4 7.57 3.24 2.60
CA GLU A 4 7.03 3.97 1.45
C GLU A 4 6.58 5.37 1.84
N VAL A 5 5.88 5.50 2.97
CA VAL A 5 5.45 6.80 3.48
C VAL A 5 6.66 7.66 3.84
N ALA A 6 7.61 7.12 4.62
CA ALA A 6 8.81 7.85 5.00
C ALA A 6 9.62 8.30 3.76
N ASN A 7 9.74 7.45 2.74
CA ASN A 7 10.43 7.76 1.49
C ASN A 7 9.66 8.81 0.68
N ALA A 8 8.34 8.69 0.56
CA ALA A 8 7.51 9.65 -0.16
C ALA A 8 7.58 11.05 0.47
N LEU A 9 7.55 11.15 1.81
CA LEU A 9 7.70 12.42 2.52
C LEU A 9 9.12 12.98 2.41
N GLY A 10 10.16 12.14 2.58
CA GLY A 10 11.56 12.56 2.51
C GLY A 10 12.01 13.04 1.13
N PHE A 11 11.49 12.43 0.07
CA PHE A 11 11.81 12.79 -1.32
C PHE A 11 10.73 13.60 -2.01
N HIS A 12 9.80 14.19 -1.24
CA HIS A 12 8.71 14.98 -1.79
C HIS A 12 9.25 16.15 -2.64
N ARG A 13 8.69 16.32 -3.84
CA ARG A 13 9.20 17.28 -4.85
C ARG A 13 8.79 18.72 -4.55
N VAL A 14 7.58 18.92 -4.01
CA VAL A 14 7.00 20.25 -3.76
C VAL A 14 7.32 20.71 -2.34
N TYR A 15 6.78 20.01 -1.34
CA TYR A 15 7.08 20.29 0.07
C TYR A 15 8.43 19.72 0.50
N LYS A 16 9.17 20.49 1.29
CA LYS A 16 10.38 20.04 1.99
C LYS A 16 10.08 19.98 3.46
N LEU A 17 9.98 18.76 3.98
CA LEU A 17 9.73 18.48 5.39
C LEU A 17 11.07 18.32 6.12
N SER A 18 11.12 18.76 7.38
CA SER A 18 12.26 18.48 8.23
C SER A 18 12.32 16.99 8.58
N SER A 19 13.47 16.51 9.03
CA SER A 19 13.59 15.14 9.56
C SER A 19 12.63 14.91 10.73
N GLU A 20 12.43 15.92 11.55
CA GLU A 20 11.56 15.89 12.73
C GLU A 20 10.09 15.74 12.32
N ASP A 21 9.64 16.47 11.31
CA ASP A 21 8.27 16.35 10.77
C ASP A 21 8.00 14.95 10.22
N ILE A 22 8.95 14.38 9.47
CA ILE A 22 8.82 13.04 8.90
C ILE A 22 8.77 11.98 10.01
N VAL A 23 9.65 12.10 11.01
CA VAL A 23 9.66 11.20 12.17
C VAL A 23 8.34 11.28 12.94
N SER A 24 7.79 12.49 13.12
CA SER A 24 6.49 12.68 13.75
C SER A 24 5.38 12.00 12.96
N ALA A 25 5.30 12.24 11.64
CA ALA A 25 4.27 11.63 10.79
C ALA A 25 4.34 10.10 10.79
N VAL A 26 5.55 9.53 10.77
CA VAL A 26 5.74 8.08 10.87
C VAL A 26 5.27 7.55 12.22
N ARG A 27 5.54 8.26 13.32
CA ARG A 27 5.05 7.89 14.65
C ARG A 27 3.52 7.91 14.70
N ASP A 28 2.90 8.97 14.20
CA ASP A 28 1.45 9.12 14.18
C ASP A 28 0.78 7.94 13.44
N ILE A 29 1.33 7.54 12.29
CA ILE A 29 0.81 6.37 11.52
C ILE A 29 0.94 5.06 12.29
N ILE A 30 2.03 4.86 13.04
CA ILE A 30 2.22 3.68 13.89
C ILE A 30 1.18 3.69 15.01
N ASP A 31 0.97 4.85 15.64
CA ASP A 31 0.07 5.02 16.78
C ASP A 31 -1.42 4.83 16.39
N LEU A 32 -1.78 5.05 15.12
CA LEU A 32 -3.12 4.72 14.60
C LEU A 32 -3.45 3.21 14.65
N GLY A 33 -2.46 2.32 14.78
CA GLY A 33 -2.68 0.88 14.89
C GLY A 33 -3.24 0.20 13.63
N ILE A 34 -3.22 0.90 12.49
CA ILE A 34 -3.76 0.41 11.21
C ILE A 34 -2.78 -0.52 10.46
N ILE A 35 -1.54 -0.63 10.93
CA ILE A 35 -0.48 -1.39 10.28
C ILE A 35 -0.69 -2.89 10.49
N ARG A 36 -0.85 -3.64 9.38
CA ARG A 36 -0.97 -5.10 9.41
C ARG A 36 0.25 -5.76 8.78
N ARG A 37 0.64 -6.91 9.34
CA ARG A 37 1.70 -7.77 8.78
C ARG A 37 1.05 -8.97 8.10
N LEU A 38 1.60 -9.37 6.95
CA LEU A 38 1.21 -10.62 6.31
C LEU A 38 1.73 -11.81 7.12
N SER A 39 0.91 -12.87 7.19
CA SER A 39 1.36 -14.21 7.58
C SER A 39 2.24 -14.83 6.47
N LEU A 40 2.86 -15.98 6.75
CA LEU A 40 3.58 -16.74 5.72
C LEU A 40 2.68 -17.05 4.51
N GLU A 41 1.45 -17.49 4.74
CA GLU A 41 0.49 -17.75 3.66
C GLU A 41 0.21 -16.47 2.85
N GLY A 42 0.10 -15.33 3.53
CA GLY A 42 -0.09 -14.05 2.86
C GLY A 42 1.10 -13.65 2.00
N TRP A 43 2.32 -13.90 2.46
CA TRP A 43 3.53 -13.71 1.66
C TRP A 43 3.58 -14.60 0.43
N LEU A 44 3.22 -15.88 0.55
CA LEU A 44 3.15 -16.80 -0.60
C LEU A 44 2.13 -16.31 -1.64
N LYS A 45 0.97 -15.79 -1.18
CA LYS A 45 -0.02 -15.17 -2.07
C LYS A 45 0.51 -13.90 -2.74
N ALA A 46 1.20 -13.03 -2.02
CA ALA A 46 1.80 -11.80 -2.56
C ALA A 46 2.86 -12.12 -3.63
N VAL A 47 3.77 -13.05 -3.36
CA VAL A 47 4.80 -13.46 -4.34
C VAL A 47 4.16 -14.03 -5.60
N LYS A 48 3.17 -14.91 -5.44
CA LYS A 48 2.44 -15.46 -6.59
C LYS A 48 1.73 -14.37 -7.39
N LEU A 49 1.01 -13.46 -6.72
CA LEU A 49 0.31 -12.36 -7.36
C LEU A 49 1.26 -11.44 -8.13
N SER A 50 2.42 -11.13 -7.54
CA SER A 50 3.48 -10.32 -8.19
C SER A 50 3.94 -10.95 -9.50
N ILE A 51 4.27 -12.25 -9.49
CA ILE A 51 4.74 -12.97 -10.68
C ILE A 51 3.62 -13.07 -11.72
N ASP A 52 2.42 -13.52 -11.31
CA ASP A 52 1.30 -13.77 -12.23
C ASP A 52 0.81 -12.50 -12.92
N ARG A 53 0.94 -11.32 -12.28
CA ARG A 53 0.43 -10.03 -12.77
C ARG A 53 1.52 -9.04 -13.17
N GLY A 54 2.79 -9.44 -13.06
CA GLY A 54 3.94 -8.61 -13.37
C GLY A 54 4.05 -7.34 -12.53
N VAL A 55 3.38 -7.25 -11.37
CA VAL A 55 3.44 -6.09 -10.47
C VAL A 55 4.60 -6.24 -9.48
N SER A 56 5.05 -5.12 -8.90
CA SER A 56 6.11 -5.20 -7.89
C SER A 56 5.65 -5.99 -6.66
N ILE A 57 6.60 -6.54 -5.90
CA ILE A 57 6.26 -7.23 -4.64
C ILE A 57 5.61 -6.27 -3.62
N TYR A 58 5.93 -4.97 -3.70
CA TYR A 58 5.33 -3.94 -2.85
C TYR A 58 3.83 -3.83 -3.12
N ASP A 59 3.46 -3.71 -4.39
CA ASP A 59 2.05 -3.62 -4.80
C ASP A 59 1.29 -4.91 -4.52
N ALA A 60 1.93 -6.05 -4.79
CA ALA A 60 1.33 -7.35 -4.57
C ALA A 60 1.05 -7.66 -3.09
N VAL A 61 1.83 -7.09 -2.16
CA VAL A 61 1.57 -7.21 -0.72
C VAL A 61 0.24 -6.56 -0.34
N TYR A 62 -0.06 -5.38 -0.89
CA TYR A 62 -1.35 -4.72 -0.68
C TYR A 62 -2.50 -5.50 -1.31
N GLY A 63 -2.32 -6.01 -2.53
CA GLY A 63 -3.31 -6.85 -3.19
C GLY A 63 -3.58 -8.16 -2.44
N ALA A 64 -2.53 -8.81 -1.92
CA ALA A 64 -2.68 -10.01 -1.09
C ALA A 64 -3.39 -9.72 0.22
N MET A 65 -3.13 -8.58 0.86
CA MET A 65 -3.85 -8.16 2.06
C MET A 65 -5.36 -8.01 1.79
N ALA A 66 -5.73 -7.41 0.66
CA ALA A 66 -7.12 -7.27 0.25
C ALA A 66 -7.77 -8.65 -0.01
N LEU A 67 -7.08 -9.59 -0.67
CA LEU A 67 -7.57 -10.95 -0.87
C LEU A 67 -7.84 -11.68 0.46
N ILE A 68 -6.88 -11.62 1.39
CA ILE A 68 -6.95 -12.36 2.65
C ILE A 68 -8.03 -11.81 3.56
N SER A 69 -8.20 -10.48 3.58
CA SER A 69 -9.21 -9.82 4.40
C SER A 69 -10.59 -9.77 3.75
N ASN A 70 -10.75 -10.23 2.49
CA ASN A 70 -11.90 -9.91 1.65
C ASN A 70 -12.20 -8.39 1.66
N GLY A 71 -11.14 -7.58 1.67
CA GLY A 71 -11.19 -6.14 1.78
C GLY A 71 -11.35 -5.44 0.43
N ILE A 72 -11.12 -4.12 0.46
CA ILE A 72 -10.99 -3.29 -0.73
C ILE A 72 -9.59 -2.66 -0.68
N LEU A 73 -8.85 -2.77 -1.77
CA LEU A 73 -7.60 -2.04 -1.92
C LEU A 73 -7.92 -0.60 -2.31
N VAL A 74 -7.46 0.35 -1.51
CA VAL A 74 -7.50 1.78 -1.84
C VAL A 74 -6.12 2.19 -2.35
N THR A 75 -6.04 2.80 -3.54
CA THR A 75 -4.75 3.22 -4.13
C THR A 75 -4.92 4.43 -5.04
N ASN A 76 -3.84 5.15 -5.33
CA ASN A 76 -3.76 6.16 -6.39
C ASN A 76 -3.07 5.64 -7.67
N ASP A 77 -2.71 4.35 -7.69
CA ASP A 77 -2.00 3.73 -8.79
C ASP A 77 -2.98 3.08 -9.78
N GLU A 78 -3.19 3.74 -10.92
CA GLU A 78 -4.09 3.25 -11.98
C GLU A 78 -3.57 1.96 -12.62
N GLU A 79 -2.26 1.85 -12.82
CA GLU A 79 -1.64 0.66 -13.43
C GLU A 79 -1.82 -0.55 -12.52
N LEU A 80 -1.71 -0.36 -11.21
CA LEU A 80 -2.01 -1.40 -10.24
C LEU A 80 -3.47 -1.85 -10.37
N ARG A 81 -4.42 -0.92 -10.41
CA ARG A 81 -5.85 -1.23 -10.58
C ARG A 81 -6.09 -2.06 -11.84
N GLU A 82 -5.51 -1.66 -12.97
CA GLU A 82 -5.65 -2.39 -14.24
C GLU A 82 -5.12 -3.83 -14.15
N ARG A 83 -3.98 -4.01 -13.49
CA ARG A 83 -3.28 -5.31 -13.44
C ARG A 83 -3.92 -6.32 -12.48
N ILE A 84 -4.54 -5.86 -11.38
CA ILE A 84 -5.07 -6.75 -10.32
C ILE A 84 -6.55 -6.59 -10.01
N GLY A 85 -7.25 -5.60 -10.59
CA GLY A 85 -8.66 -5.29 -10.31
C GLY A 85 -9.67 -6.37 -10.72
N ASP A 86 -9.28 -7.33 -11.54
CA ASP A 86 -10.10 -8.51 -11.86
C ASP A 86 -10.01 -9.61 -10.77
N ARG A 87 -9.07 -9.50 -9.83
CA ARG A 87 -8.89 -10.46 -8.71
C ARG A 87 -9.35 -9.92 -7.37
N ILE A 88 -9.34 -8.60 -7.21
CA ILE A 88 -9.71 -7.94 -5.96
C ILE A 88 -10.54 -6.70 -6.24
N ARG A 89 -11.31 -6.28 -5.23
CA ARG A 89 -11.92 -4.95 -5.26
C ARG A 89 -10.84 -3.89 -5.07
N VAL A 90 -10.78 -2.96 -6.02
CA VAL A 90 -9.91 -1.78 -5.96
C VAL A 90 -10.79 -0.55 -6.11
N ILE A 91 -10.56 0.46 -5.26
CA ILE A 91 -11.14 1.79 -5.37
C ILE A 91 -9.98 2.78 -5.47
N MET A 92 -10.07 3.74 -6.39
CA MET A 92 -9.07 4.81 -6.47
C MET A 92 -9.27 5.80 -5.32
N LEU A 93 -8.19 6.40 -4.81
CA LEU A 93 -8.31 7.32 -3.66
C LEU A 93 -9.21 8.53 -3.98
N ASP A 94 -9.21 9.01 -5.22
CA ASP A 94 -10.07 10.09 -5.69
C ASP A 94 -11.53 9.68 -5.91
N GLU A 95 -11.83 8.37 -5.91
CA GLU A 95 -13.17 7.80 -5.95
C GLU A 95 -13.75 7.53 -4.54
N LEU A 96 -12.96 7.75 -3.47
CA LEU A 96 -13.46 7.62 -2.10
C LEU A 96 -14.27 8.85 -1.68
N ASP A 97 -15.56 8.64 -1.45
CA ASP A 97 -16.40 9.57 -0.68
C ASP A 97 -16.06 9.40 0.82
N LEU A 98 -15.21 10.29 1.35
CA LEU A 98 -14.86 10.41 2.78
C LEU A 98 -15.47 11.65 3.43
#